data_AF-A0AAU6CYV9-F1
#
_entry.id   AF-A0AAU6CYV9-F1
#
_cell.length_a   1.000
_cell.length_b   1.000
_cell.length_c   1.000
_cell.angle_alpha   90.00
_cell.angle_beta   90.00
_cell.angle_gamma   90.00
#
_symmetry.space_group_name_H-M   'P 1'
#
loop_
_entity.id
_entity.type
_entity.pdbx_description
1 polymer ?
#
loop_
_entity_poly.entity_id
_entity_poly.type
_entity_poly.pdbx_seq_one_letter_code
_entity_poly.pdbx_strand_id
1 'polypeptide(L)'
;MSFPDGLPTTLLTYAATNPAGGDPAEGTVRLEPNVPAITVEGFGRVFSGAGTYRFNDDGDLVDAEGNVGVRVLPNDVPGTNPRGWLWLVTETIGGKKRSYYMAVSADQEEAELDRQQQVDPSSPQYVPVVGPRGPQGEQGEKGDTGEPGGGGTGTPSSTVVAQTAFGASSTAGSASDYSRGDHAHGTPTAPTLAGLGGLAKASNLSDVASVAAARTNLGLGTAAVQPASAFDTAGSAASAQSAATSAAATDATAKVAAHTASNDPHGDRAAAGDALAAHAADSTNIHGITDTAALETGAGSTAKVAAHASATDPHGDRVWAGGQFDTLGAANAAQAAAESYTDNAITGEADRADIAYDSAGAAAAAQTAAQGYADDGDAETLTAANAYTDSHAGGSGGGITSVADDRIDEEIIVLVNAPAWTLVTTSGGIIIGKSVPASAGDRVWVSPSFMYAGTQYQLDLAVMKGDGSGVSRYASSSGTSGSPGPEGYAPFYTQATSFPHASGITQFIVDASEVDGGGNFTVNLAYSAPSLSGVDNKIYAGGGYLGRWLMANIG
;
A
#
# COMPACT_ATOMS: atom_id res chain seq x y z
N MET A 1 10.55 19.83 -5.89
CA MET A 1 10.33 18.51 -6.53
C MET A 1 11.52 17.65 -6.17
N SER A 2 11.29 16.40 -5.76
CA SER A 2 12.35 15.41 -5.57
C SER A 2 13.05 15.08 -6.87
N PHE A 3 14.27 14.55 -6.79
CA PHE A 3 14.94 13.92 -7.92
C PHE A 3 14.18 12.65 -8.37
N PRO A 4 14.31 12.23 -9.65
CA PRO A 4 13.77 10.96 -10.11
C PRO A 4 14.35 9.76 -9.36
N ASP A 5 13.51 8.74 -9.14
CA ASP A 5 13.93 7.49 -8.50
C ASP A 5 15.11 6.83 -9.27
N GLY A 6 16.11 6.35 -8.53
CA GLY A 6 17.30 5.72 -9.08
C GLY A 6 18.39 6.70 -9.60
N LEU A 7 18.17 8.01 -9.58
CA LEU A 7 19.21 8.99 -9.92
C LEU A 7 20.20 9.16 -8.74
N PRO A 8 21.53 9.01 -8.95
CA PRO A 8 22.51 9.26 -7.89
C PRO A 8 22.44 10.70 -7.39
N THR A 9 22.42 10.87 -6.06
CA THR A 9 22.45 12.17 -5.39
C THR A 9 23.34 12.10 -4.16
N THR A 10 24.17 13.13 -3.99
CA THR A 10 25.03 13.30 -2.81
C THR A 10 24.34 14.26 -1.83
N LEU A 11 24.45 14.01 -0.53
CA LEU A 11 24.02 14.95 0.50
C LEU A 11 25.11 16.02 0.69
N LEU A 12 24.77 17.29 0.49
CA LEU A 12 25.67 18.42 0.71
C LEU A 12 25.42 19.02 2.10
N THR A 13 26.37 18.84 3.02
CA THR A 13 26.27 19.33 4.40
C THR A 13 27.16 20.55 4.62
N TYR A 14 26.74 21.45 5.53
CA TYR A 14 27.56 22.61 5.93
C TYR A 14 27.09 23.17 7.27
N ALA A 15 27.97 23.18 8.27
CA ALA A 15 27.77 23.89 9.52
C ALA A 15 28.47 25.26 9.50
N ALA A 16 27.80 26.30 10.00
CA ALA A 16 28.34 27.65 10.08
C ALA A 16 28.12 28.27 11.47
N THR A 17 29.21 28.76 12.08
CA THR A 17 29.21 29.38 13.41
C THR A 17 29.70 30.81 13.34
N ASN A 18 29.09 31.71 14.12
CA ASN A 18 29.46 33.11 14.21
C ASN A 18 30.82 33.24 14.95
N PRO A 19 31.88 33.82 14.32
CA PRO A 19 33.18 33.96 14.96
C PRO A 19 33.19 34.96 16.13
N ALA A 20 32.11 35.72 16.34
CA ALA A 20 31.84 36.46 17.56
C ALA A 20 30.74 35.75 18.36
N GLY A 21 31.02 35.41 19.62
CA GLY A 21 30.08 34.68 20.50
C GLY A 21 30.20 33.17 20.41
N GLY A 22 30.33 32.61 19.20
CA GLY A 22 30.25 31.16 18.96
C GLY A 22 28.82 30.67 18.74
N ASP A 23 27.86 31.59 18.57
CA ASP A 23 26.46 31.30 18.27
C ASP A 23 26.30 30.76 16.83
N PRO A 24 25.21 30.03 16.52
CA PRO A 24 24.78 29.67 15.16
C PRO A 24 24.83 30.83 14.16
N ALA A 25 25.29 30.59 12.92
CA ALA A 25 25.45 31.65 11.93
C ALA A 25 24.22 31.80 11.01
N GLU A 26 23.52 32.93 11.11
CA GLU A 26 22.44 33.27 10.19
C GLU A 26 22.94 33.56 8.75
N GLY A 27 22.29 32.95 7.76
CA GLY A 27 22.63 33.16 6.36
C GLY A 27 21.80 32.36 5.36
N THR A 28 22.33 32.27 4.14
CA THR A 28 21.82 31.44 3.04
C THR A 28 22.98 30.87 2.22
N VAL A 29 22.74 29.72 1.58
CA VAL A 29 23.62 29.15 0.56
C VAL A 29 22.83 28.98 -0.73
N ARG A 30 23.28 29.64 -1.80
CA ARG A 30 22.71 29.49 -3.15
C ARG A 30 23.60 28.59 -3.99
N LEU A 31 23.01 27.55 -4.56
CA LEU A 31 23.65 26.53 -5.39
C LEU A 31 23.11 26.65 -6.82
N GLU A 32 24.01 26.86 -7.78
CA GLU A 32 23.68 27.07 -9.20
C GLU A 32 24.70 26.30 -10.07
N PRO A 33 24.29 25.53 -11.08
CA PRO A 33 25.25 24.98 -12.04
C PRO A 33 25.93 26.08 -12.85
N ASN A 34 27.21 25.94 -13.16
CA ASN A 34 27.95 26.86 -14.03
C ASN A 34 27.54 26.79 -15.52
N VAL A 35 26.53 25.98 -15.84
CA VAL A 35 25.95 25.74 -17.17
C VAL A 35 24.45 26.00 -17.12
N PRO A 36 23.81 26.50 -18.20
CA PRO A 36 22.40 26.89 -18.15
C PRO A 36 21.43 25.70 -17.96
N ALA A 37 21.86 24.49 -18.32
CA ALA A 37 21.09 23.27 -18.21
C ALA A 37 22.01 22.04 -18.17
N ILE A 38 21.57 20.99 -17.49
CA ILE A 38 22.17 19.65 -17.44
C ILE A 38 21.10 18.64 -17.83
N THR A 39 21.47 17.63 -18.61
CA THR A 39 20.67 16.44 -18.89
C THR A 39 21.41 15.20 -18.41
N VAL A 40 20.66 14.19 -17.98
CA VAL A 40 21.21 12.87 -17.62
C VAL A 40 20.48 11.81 -18.45
N GLU A 41 21.24 11.00 -19.18
CA GLU A 41 20.72 9.89 -19.97
C GLU A 41 19.91 8.91 -19.09
N GLY A 42 18.86 8.31 -19.65
CA GLY A 42 17.93 7.43 -18.92
C GLY A 42 16.86 8.15 -18.08
N PHE A 43 17.14 9.33 -17.52
CA PHE A 43 16.22 10.00 -16.57
C PHE A 43 15.23 10.99 -17.21
N GLY A 44 15.39 11.32 -18.49
CA GLY A 44 14.38 12.05 -19.28
C GLY A 44 14.07 13.48 -18.81
N ARG A 45 14.93 14.11 -18.01
CA ARG A 45 14.73 15.45 -17.45
C ARG A 45 15.90 16.39 -17.73
N VAL A 46 15.59 17.69 -17.71
CA VAL A 46 16.54 18.80 -17.72
C VAL A 46 16.60 19.40 -16.32
N PHE A 47 17.80 19.57 -15.78
CA PHE A 47 18.06 20.25 -14.52
C PHE A 47 18.67 21.63 -14.82
N SER A 48 18.11 22.70 -14.26
CA SER A 48 18.47 24.08 -14.61
C SER A 48 18.04 25.08 -13.52
N GLY A 49 18.71 26.23 -13.44
CA GLY A 49 18.42 27.27 -12.45
C GLY A 49 19.20 27.07 -11.16
N ALA A 50 18.73 27.67 -10.06
CA ALA A 50 19.45 27.68 -8.78
C ALA A 50 18.49 27.47 -7.59
N GLY A 51 18.96 26.74 -6.58
CA GLY A 51 18.30 26.65 -5.27
C GLY A 51 18.96 27.59 -4.26
N THR A 52 18.17 28.17 -3.36
CA THR A 52 18.69 28.96 -2.23
C THR A 52 18.18 28.35 -0.93
N TYR A 53 19.10 27.94 -0.08
CA TYR A 53 18.88 27.18 1.15
C TYR A 53 19.27 28.03 2.36
N ARG A 54 18.83 27.64 3.56
CA ARG A 54 19.02 28.38 4.82
C ARG A 54 19.77 27.55 5.84
N PHE A 55 20.26 28.20 6.88
CA PHE A 55 20.69 27.51 8.11
C PHE A 55 19.49 27.36 9.07
N ASN A 56 19.50 26.30 9.87
CA ASN A 56 18.57 26.09 10.99
C ASN A 56 19.02 26.88 12.25
N ASP A 57 18.30 26.68 13.36
CA ASP A 57 18.60 27.34 14.64
C ASP A 57 19.92 26.85 15.29
N ASP A 58 20.48 25.71 14.86
CA ASP A 58 21.78 25.17 15.32
C ASP A 58 22.97 25.63 14.46
N GLY A 59 22.71 26.20 13.27
CA GLY A 59 23.73 26.69 12.32
C GLY A 59 24.07 25.72 11.19
N ASP A 60 23.30 24.64 11.02
CA ASP A 60 23.43 23.67 9.94
C ASP A 60 22.57 24.05 8.72
N LEU A 61 23.13 23.87 7.52
CA LEU A 61 22.44 24.02 6.25
C LEU A 61 21.30 23.01 6.11
N VAL A 62 20.08 23.47 5.80
CA VAL A 62 18.89 22.63 5.63
C VAL A 62 18.26 22.74 4.24
N ASP A 63 17.53 21.70 3.84
CA ASP A 63 16.69 21.67 2.64
C ASP A 63 15.40 22.52 2.76
N ALA A 64 14.47 22.37 1.82
CA ALA A 64 13.21 23.16 1.82
C ALA A 64 12.16 22.59 2.77
N GLU A 65 12.37 21.37 3.27
CA GLU A 65 11.50 20.60 4.14
C GLU A 65 11.98 20.65 5.61
N GLY A 66 13.22 21.09 5.85
CA GLY A 66 13.84 21.30 7.16
C GLY A 66 14.85 20.24 7.59
N ASN A 67 15.21 19.30 6.71
CA ASN A 67 16.20 18.26 7.00
C ASN A 67 17.62 18.81 6.89
N VAL A 68 18.55 18.30 7.69
CA VAL A 68 19.97 18.68 7.63
C VAL A 68 20.63 18.17 6.35
N GLY A 69 21.34 19.07 5.67
CA GLY A 69 21.96 18.85 4.37
C GLY A 69 20.99 19.04 3.19
N VAL A 70 21.56 19.25 2.01
CA VAL A 70 20.82 19.46 0.75
C VAL A 70 21.24 18.40 -0.26
N ARG A 71 20.31 17.57 -0.75
CA ARG A 71 20.66 16.63 -1.84
C ARG A 71 20.92 17.37 -3.16
N VAL A 72 22.06 17.08 -3.78
CA VAL A 72 22.50 17.69 -5.05
C VAL A 72 22.80 16.62 -6.10
N LEU A 73 22.75 17.03 -7.37
CA LEU A 73 23.22 16.22 -8.49
C LEU A 73 24.77 16.21 -8.51
N PRO A 74 25.43 15.04 -8.53
CA PRO A 74 26.88 14.96 -8.69
C PRO A 74 27.35 15.30 -10.11
N ASN A 75 28.58 15.80 -10.23
CA ASN A 75 29.14 16.38 -11.45
C ASN A 75 29.61 15.35 -12.49
N ASP A 76 29.77 14.10 -12.08
CA ASP A 76 30.37 12.99 -12.83
C ASP A 76 29.39 11.82 -13.10
N VAL A 77 28.11 11.95 -12.74
CA VAL A 77 27.07 10.94 -12.99
C VAL A 77 27.11 10.46 -14.45
N PRO A 78 27.23 9.13 -14.71
CA PRO A 78 27.25 8.60 -16.07
C PRO A 78 26.07 9.06 -16.91
N GLY A 79 26.33 9.42 -18.17
CA GLY A 79 25.30 9.97 -19.07
C GLY A 79 24.98 11.45 -18.86
N THR A 80 25.71 12.19 -18.02
CA THR A 80 25.60 13.65 -17.93
C THR A 80 26.04 14.36 -19.22
N ASN A 81 25.28 15.38 -19.59
CA ASN A 81 25.56 16.31 -20.69
C ASN A 81 25.06 17.72 -20.34
N PRO A 82 25.92 18.76 -20.32
CA PRO A 82 27.36 18.72 -20.59
C PRO A 82 28.14 17.95 -19.51
N ARG A 83 29.34 17.47 -19.85
CA ARG A 83 30.28 16.86 -18.90
C ARG A 83 31.23 17.91 -18.32
N GLY A 84 31.72 17.69 -17.10
CA GLY A 84 32.69 18.60 -16.46
C GLY A 84 32.10 19.96 -16.07
N TRP A 85 30.78 20.03 -15.91
CA TRP A 85 30.11 21.15 -15.26
C TRP A 85 30.43 21.18 -13.76
N LEU A 86 30.31 22.34 -13.13
CA LEU A 86 30.61 22.58 -11.72
C LEU A 86 29.44 23.28 -11.03
N TRP A 87 29.33 23.12 -9.71
CA TRP A 87 28.43 23.93 -8.90
C TRP A 87 29.11 25.27 -8.57
N LEU A 88 28.48 26.38 -8.97
CA LEU A 88 28.75 27.71 -8.40
C LEU A 88 28.03 27.79 -7.05
N VAL A 89 28.80 27.72 -5.98
CA VAL A 89 28.36 27.98 -4.61
C VAL A 89 28.35 29.49 -4.38
N THR A 90 27.34 29.99 -3.68
CA THR A 90 27.25 31.39 -3.27
C THR A 90 26.65 31.48 -1.87
N GLU A 91 27.52 31.65 -0.89
CA GLU A 91 27.13 31.82 0.51
C GLU A 91 26.87 33.30 0.80
N THR A 92 25.89 33.58 1.66
CA THR A 92 25.65 34.90 2.24
C THR A 92 25.34 34.75 3.72
N ILE A 93 26.34 34.96 4.58
CA ILE A 93 26.30 34.74 6.03
C ILE A 93 26.58 36.07 6.75
N GLY A 94 25.75 36.46 7.72
CA GLY A 94 25.90 37.75 8.41
C GLY A 94 25.94 38.97 7.47
N GLY A 95 25.31 38.88 6.30
CA GLY A 95 25.37 39.88 5.23
C GLY A 95 26.69 39.94 4.45
N LYS A 96 27.66 39.07 4.72
CA LYS A 96 28.89 38.89 3.92
C LYS A 96 28.65 37.82 2.85
N LYS A 97 29.00 38.14 1.61
CA LYS A 97 28.85 37.22 0.46
C LYS A 97 30.20 36.66 0.02
N ARG A 98 30.27 35.35 -0.25
CA ARG A 98 31.38 34.71 -0.97
C ARG A 98 30.86 33.72 -2.01
N SER A 99 31.59 33.56 -3.11
CA SER A 99 31.22 32.67 -4.23
C SER A 99 32.44 31.93 -4.75
N TYR A 100 32.31 30.64 -5.02
CA TYR A 100 33.38 29.76 -5.54
C TYR A 100 32.76 28.58 -6.29
N TYR A 101 33.58 27.84 -7.03
CA TYR A 101 33.14 26.60 -7.70
C TYR A 101 33.53 25.37 -6.87
N MET A 102 32.65 24.36 -6.86
CA MET A 102 32.93 23.04 -6.31
C MET A 102 32.57 21.94 -7.32
N ALA A 103 33.13 20.74 -7.10
CA ALA A 103 32.68 19.50 -7.70
C ALA A 103 32.26 18.53 -6.60
N VAL A 104 31.23 17.72 -6.86
CA VAL A 104 30.71 16.67 -5.99
C VAL A 104 30.64 15.40 -6.82
N SER A 105 31.12 14.28 -6.29
CA SER A 105 31.21 13.00 -7.01
C SER A 105 30.09 12.03 -6.63
N ALA A 106 29.62 11.25 -7.60
CA ALA A 106 28.62 10.21 -7.40
C ALA A 106 29.12 9.05 -6.52
N ASP A 107 30.44 8.92 -6.35
CA ASP A 107 31.08 7.99 -5.40
C ASP A 107 31.02 8.52 -3.94
N GLN A 108 30.48 9.72 -3.71
CA GLN A 108 30.28 10.32 -2.38
C GLN A 108 28.80 10.29 -2.00
N GLU A 109 28.46 9.60 -0.90
CA GLU A 109 27.12 9.69 -0.28
C GLU A 109 26.88 11.05 0.38
N GLU A 110 27.93 11.63 0.97
CA GLU A 110 27.94 12.95 1.61
C GLU A 110 29.18 13.77 1.20
N ALA A 111 29.01 15.08 1.06
CA ALA A 111 30.09 16.05 0.82
C ALA A 111 29.91 17.28 1.72
N GLU A 112 30.92 17.59 2.53
CA GLU A 112 30.91 18.74 3.44
C GLU A 112 31.48 19.98 2.73
N LEU A 113 30.71 21.07 2.72
CA LEU A 113 31.00 22.28 1.95
C LEU A 113 32.28 23.00 2.41
N ASP A 114 32.66 22.84 3.69
CA ASP A 114 33.83 23.51 4.26
C ASP A 114 35.15 22.91 3.75
N ARG A 115 35.23 21.58 3.66
CA ARG A 115 36.39 20.84 3.14
C ARG A 115 36.61 21.05 1.64
N GLN A 116 35.58 21.49 0.91
CA GLN A 116 35.64 21.83 -0.52
C GLN A 116 36.10 23.29 -0.77
N GLN A 117 36.36 24.09 0.27
CA GLN A 117 36.78 25.48 0.11
C GLN A 117 38.21 25.62 -0.44
N GLN A 118 38.33 25.97 -1.71
CA GLN A 118 39.58 26.48 -2.26
C GLN A 118 39.79 27.93 -1.78
N VAL A 119 40.73 28.14 -0.85
CA VAL A 119 41.03 29.47 -0.28
C VAL A 119 41.56 30.40 -1.36
N ASP A 120 40.81 31.46 -1.68
CA ASP A 120 41.18 32.49 -2.66
C ASP A 120 42.41 33.30 -2.17
N PRO A 121 43.58 33.19 -2.84
CA PRO A 121 44.79 33.92 -2.42
C PRO A 121 44.77 35.40 -2.80
N SER A 122 43.78 35.88 -3.57
CA SER A 122 43.82 37.17 -4.28
C SER A 122 43.38 38.40 -3.47
N SER A 123 42.97 38.24 -2.21
CA SER A 123 42.38 39.31 -1.39
C SER A 123 43.23 39.84 -0.20
N PRO A 124 44.51 40.25 -0.37
CA PRO A 124 45.27 40.92 0.69
C PRO A 124 44.96 42.43 0.77
N GLN A 125 44.21 42.85 1.79
CA GLN A 125 44.02 44.28 2.09
C GLN A 125 45.30 44.88 2.74
N TYR A 126 46.09 45.58 1.93
CA TYR A 126 47.24 46.35 2.42
C TYR A 126 46.90 47.82 2.70
N VAL A 127 47.35 48.34 3.85
CA VAL A 127 47.36 49.77 4.16
C VAL A 127 48.78 50.32 3.93
N PRO A 128 49.01 51.22 2.96
CA PRO A 128 50.33 51.80 2.71
C PRO A 128 50.63 52.98 3.65
N VAL A 129 51.87 53.08 4.12
CA VAL A 129 52.40 54.26 4.82
C VAL A 129 53.57 54.84 4.02
N VAL A 130 53.55 56.15 3.77
CA VAL A 130 54.55 56.83 2.94
C VAL A 130 55.58 57.57 3.82
N GLY A 131 56.87 57.34 3.55
CA GLY A 131 57.97 58.03 4.22
C GLY A 131 58.35 59.38 3.56
N PRO A 132 58.97 60.32 4.29
CA PRO A 132 59.35 61.63 3.78
C PRO A 132 60.54 61.59 2.79
N ARG A 133 60.61 62.58 1.90
CA ARG A 133 61.64 62.73 0.86
C ARG A 133 62.90 63.41 1.41
N GLY A 134 64.08 62.87 1.09
CA GLY A 134 65.38 63.44 1.49
C GLY A 134 65.80 64.70 0.71
N PRO A 135 66.76 65.49 1.24
CA PRO A 135 67.25 66.73 0.63
C PRO A 135 68.18 66.48 -0.57
N GLN A 136 68.39 67.53 -1.37
CA GLN A 136 69.30 67.55 -2.52
C GLN A 136 70.70 68.04 -2.11
N GLY A 137 71.75 67.44 -2.67
CA GLY A 137 73.15 67.80 -2.40
C GLY A 137 73.65 69.04 -3.14
N GLU A 138 74.72 69.63 -2.63
CA GLU A 138 75.33 70.88 -3.09
C GLU A 138 76.26 70.70 -4.30
N GLN A 139 76.55 71.80 -5.01
CA GLN A 139 77.37 71.82 -6.23
C GLN A 139 78.79 72.35 -5.94
N GLY A 140 79.81 71.60 -6.39
CA GLY A 140 81.22 71.96 -6.17
C GLY A 140 81.74 73.12 -7.04
N GLU A 141 82.76 73.80 -6.53
CA GLU A 141 83.37 74.99 -7.15
C GLU A 141 84.31 74.65 -8.33
N LYS A 142 84.63 75.68 -9.12
CA LYS A 142 85.45 75.60 -10.33
C LYS A 142 86.82 76.26 -10.11
N GLY A 143 87.90 75.55 -10.45
CA GLY A 143 89.26 76.11 -10.46
C GLY A 143 89.59 76.98 -11.68
N ASP A 144 90.50 77.93 -11.48
CA ASP A 144 90.96 78.89 -12.49
C ASP A 144 92.07 78.33 -13.41
N THR A 145 92.48 79.11 -14.42
CA THR A 145 93.53 78.75 -15.40
C THR A 145 94.47 79.92 -15.63
N GLY A 146 95.78 79.65 -15.69
CA GLY A 146 96.86 80.64 -15.78
C GLY A 146 97.18 81.16 -17.18
N GLU A 147 98.26 81.95 -17.27
CA GLU A 147 98.58 82.81 -18.42
C GLU A 147 99.05 82.06 -19.70
N PRO A 148 98.82 82.63 -20.92
CA PRO A 148 99.17 81.98 -22.19
C PRO A 148 100.63 82.21 -22.62
N GLY A 149 101.32 81.16 -23.04
CA GLY A 149 102.69 81.22 -23.57
C GLY A 149 102.79 81.06 -25.09
N GLY A 150 103.59 81.93 -25.74
CA GLY A 150 104.24 81.80 -27.06
C GLY A 150 103.61 80.92 -28.14
N GLY A 151 102.96 81.54 -29.13
CA GLY A 151 102.40 80.84 -30.30
C GLY A 151 103.47 80.37 -31.31
N GLY A 152 103.46 79.07 -31.63
CA GLY A 152 104.21 78.49 -32.75
C GLY A 152 103.41 78.50 -34.06
N THR A 153 104.10 78.61 -35.20
CA THR A 153 103.50 78.88 -36.53
C THR A 153 102.94 77.65 -37.27
N GLY A 154 102.77 76.50 -36.60
CA GLY A 154 102.23 75.28 -37.20
C GLY A 154 100.70 75.32 -37.34
N THR A 155 100.18 75.05 -38.54
CA THR A 155 98.74 74.87 -38.77
C THR A 155 98.20 73.70 -37.95
N PRO A 156 97.22 73.89 -37.04
CA PRO A 156 96.65 72.79 -36.26
C PRO A 156 95.84 71.82 -37.14
N SER A 157 95.78 70.54 -36.75
CA SER A 157 94.76 69.63 -37.29
C SER A 157 93.37 70.14 -36.89
N SER A 158 92.45 70.20 -37.85
CA SER A 158 91.09 70.71 -37.69
C SER A 158 90.04 69.62 -37.44
N THR A 159 90.45 68.35 -37.36
CA THR A 159 89.53 67.21 -37.22
C THR A 159 89.92 66.32 -36.04
N VAL A 160 88.93 66.00 -35.20
CA VAL A 160 89.04 65.00 -34.12
C VAL A 160 88.32 63.73 -34.55
N VAL A 161 88.99 62.58 -34.50
CA VAL A 161 88.40 61.28 -34.81
C VAL A 161 87.74 60.72 -33.53
N ALA A 162 86.46 60.35 -33.63
CA ALA A 162 85.74 59.72 -32.53
C ALA A 162 86.30 58.31 -32.25
N GLN A 163 86.71 58.06 -31.01
CA GLN A 163 87.19 56.75 -30.56
C GLN A 163 86.00 55.91 -30.06
N THR A 164 85.68 54.82 -30.74
CA THR A 164 84.44 54.04 -30.54
C THR A 164 84.64 52.66 -29.91
N ALA A 165 85.87 52.33 -29.49
CA ALA A 165 86.22 51.05 -28.87
C ALA A 165 86.97 51.27 -27.55
N PHE A 166 86.69 50.46 -26.53
CA PHE A 166 87.38 50.49 -25.23
C PHE A 166 88.72 49.73 -25.26
N GLY A 167 89.64 50.09 -24.36
CA GLY A 167 90.93 49.39 -24.16
C GLY A 167 92.01 49.68 -25.19
N ALA A 168 91.86 50.71 -26.05
CA ALA A 168 92.88 51.09 -27.00
C ALA A 168 94.03 51.86 -26.30
N SER A 169 95.28 51.48 -26.56
CA SER A 169 96.45 52.17 -26.03
C SER A 169 96.64 53.56 -26.67
N SER A 170 97.17 54.51 -25.91
CA SER A 170 97.62 55.80 -26.45
C SER A 170 98.80 55.59 -27.42
N THR A 171 98.88 56.39 -28.48
CA THR A 171 99.93 56.28 -29.52
C THR A 171 100.27 57.67 -30.06
N ALA A 172 101.56 57.98 -30.21
CA ALA A 172 102.05 59.32 -30.52
C ALA A 172 101.90 59.75 -32.00
N GLY A 173 101.48 58.84 -32.89
CA GLY A 173 101.56 59.04 -34.34
C GLY A 173 102.95 58.72 -34.89
N SER A 174 103.17 59.05 -36.17
CA SER A 174 104.44 58.86 -36.91
C SER A 174 105.11 60.18 -37.31
N ALA A 175 104.51 61.34 -37.00
CA ALA A 175 105.12 62.65 -37.22
C ALA A 175 106.31 62.88 -36.26
N SER A 176 107.50 63.15 -36.81
CA SER A 176 108.76 63.16 -36.04
C SER A 176 108.88 64.28 -35.00
N ASP A 177 108.33 65.45 -35.30
CA ASP A 177 108.64 66.69 -34.56
C ASP A 177 107.50 67.08 -33.61
N TYR A 178 106.24 66.78 -33.96
CA TYR A 178 105.09 67.00 -33.08
C TYR A 178 103.90 66.06 -33.40
N SER A 179 103.46 65.31 -32.39
CA SER A 179 102.15 64.63 -32.35
C SER A 179 100.99 65.63 -32.42
N ARG A 180 100.41 65.87 -33.60
CA ARG A 180 99.37 66.91 -33.82
C ARG A 180 98.22 66.54 -34.75
N GLY A 181 98.17 65.34 -35.33
CA GLY A 181 97.11 64.96 -36.27
C GLY A 181 96.79 63.47 -36.36
N ASP A 182 97.78 62.60 -36.14
CA ASP A 182 97.69 61.14 -36.24
C ASP A 182 97.90 60.44 -34.88
N HIS A 183 97.96 61.20 -33.78
CA HIS A 183 98.09 60.65 -32.44
C HIS A 183 96.73 60.22 -31.86
N ALA A 184 96.74 59.12 -31.11
CA ALA A 184 95.57 58.60 -30.41
C ALA A 184 95.76 58.75 -28.90
N HIS A 185 94.78 59.36 -28.22
CA HIS A 185 94.80 59.50 -26.76
C HIS A 185 94.64 58.17 -26.00
N GLY A 186 94.20 57.09 -26.67
CA GLY A 186 93.80 55.84 -26.04
C GLY A 186 92.41 55.95 -25.39
N THR A 187 91.81 54.81 -25.04
CA THR A 187 90.46 54.75 -24.45
C THR A 187 90.43 53.98 -23.12
N PRO A 188 89.46 54.27 -22.23
CA PRO A 188 89.30 53.54 -20.98
C PRO A 188 89.17 52.03 -21.20
N THR A 189 89.63 51.23 -20.23
CA THR A 189 89.41 49.77 -20.21
C THR A 189 87.92 49.46 -20.28
N ALA A 190 87.55 48.40 -21.00
CA ALA A 190 86.15 47.97 -21.09
C ALA A 190 85.60 47.57 -19.70
N PRO A 191 84.38 47.99 -19.34
CA PRO A 191 83.75 47.55 -18.08
C PRO A 191 83.50 46.05 -18.10
N THR A 192 83.76 45.37 -16.98
CA THR A 192 83.49 43.94 -16.84
C THR A 192 82.00 43.69 -16.59
N LEU A 193 81.49 42.51 -16.97
CA LEU A 193 80.10 42.11 -16.72
C LEU A 193 79.72 42.16 -15.23
N ALA A 194 80.66 41.89 -14.33
CA ALA A 194 80.48 42.05 -12.89
C ALA A 194 80.27 43.53 -12.49
N GLY A 195 81.01 44.46 -13.11
CA GLY A 195 80.79 45.90 -12.96
C GLY A 195 79.51 46.43 -13.61
N LEU A 196 78.82 45.61 -14.39
CA LEU A 196 77.50 45.89 -15.00
C LEU A 196 76.35 45.16 -14.30
N GLY A 197 76.60 44.44 -13.20
CA GLY A 197 75.58 43.69 -12.46
C GLY A 197 75.07 42.41 -13.15
N GLY A 198 75.78 41.90 -14.15
CA GLY A 198 75.40 40.66 -14.85
C GLY A 198 75.79 39.40 -14.09
N LEU A 199 74.83 38.48 -13.90
CA LEU A 199 75.08 37.15 -13.33
C LEU A 199 75.90 36.27 -14.28
N ALA A 200 76.97 35.67 -13.79
CA ALA A 200 77.83 34.78 -14.56
C ALA A 200 77.51 33.30 -14.26
N LYS A 201 77.25 32.51 -15.31
CA LYS A 201 76.91 31.08 -15.22
C LYS A 201 77.95 30.26 -14.42
N ALA A 202 79.23 30.66 -14.44
CA ALA A 202 80.31 30.00 -13.72
C ALA A 202 80.26 30.21 -12.19
N SER A 203 79.62 31.28 -11.70
CA SER A 203 79.50 31.60 -10.27
C SER A 203 78.50 30.70 -9.54
N ASN A 204 77.66 29.93 -10.26
CA ASN A 204 76.60 29.11 -9.69
C ASN A 204 75.73 29.86 -8.65
N LEU A 205 75.30 31.08 -9.03
CA LEU A 205 74.48 32.01 -8.23
C LEU A 205 75.18 32.64 -6.99
N SER A 206 76.49 32.42 -6.77
CA SER A 206 77.22 33.09 -5.68
C SER A 206 77.40 34.60 -5.88
N ASP A 207 77.14 35.11 -7.09
CA ASP A 207 77.14 36.51 -7.48
C ASP A 207 75.76 37.19 -7.35
N VAL A 208 74.74 36.47 -6.87
CA VAL A 208 73.43 37.04 -6.53
C VAL A 208 73.55 37.91 -5.28
N ALA A 209 73.70 39.22 -5.47
CA ALA A 209 73.94 40.22 -4.42
C ALA A 209 72.92 40.22 -3.26
N SER A 210 71.70 39.71 -3.47
CA SER A 210 70.77 39.38 -2.38
C SER A 210 69.88 38.21 -2.77
N VAL A 211 70.16 37.03 -2.20
CA VAL A 211 69.35 35.81 -2.39
C VAL A 211 67.91 36.03 -1.90
N ALA A 212 67.70 36.88 -0.89
CA ALA A 212 66.36 37.25 -0.42
C ALA A 212 65.59 38.04 -1.48
N ALA A 213 66.19 39.07 -2.09
CA ALA A 213 65.56 39.84 -3.16
C ALA A 213 65.31 38.97 -4.41
N ALA A 214 66.22 38.05 -4.75
CA ALA A 214 66.04 37.12 -5.85
C ALA A 214 64.83 36.19 -5.64
N ARG A 215 64.64 35.63 -4.43
CA ARG A 215 63.43 34.83 -4.11
C ARG A 215 62.14 35.64 -4.26
N THR A 216 62.13 36.89 -3.79
CA THR A 216 60.97 37.79 -3.91
C THR A 216 60.65 38.11 -5.37
N ASN A 217 61.65 38.49 -6.16
CA ASN A 217 61.47 38.85 -7.58
C ASN A 217 61.03 37.66 -8.45
N LEU A 218 61.38 36.43 -8.04
CA LEU A 218 60.93 35.19 -8.68
C LEU A 218 59.60 34.63 -8.12
N GLY A 219 58.95 35.33 -7.17
CA GLY A 219 57.68 34.90 -6.59
C GLY A 219 57.75 33.66 -5.70
N LEU A 220 58.95 33.20 -5.29
CA LEU A 220 59.16 31.92 -4.61
C LEU A 220 58.76 31.90 -3.13
N GLY A 221 58.39 33.06 -2.59
CA GLY A 221 57.84 33.22 -1.23
C GLY A 221 58.68 32.59 -0.12
N THR A 222 58.00 32.01 0.87
CA THR A 222 58.61 31.28 2.00
C THR A 222 58.99 29.84 1.64
N ALA A 223 58.40 29.27 0.58
CA ALA A 223 58.65 27.89 0.15
C ALA A 223 60.14 27.63 -0.16
N ALA A 224 60.81 28.59 -0.82
CA ALA A 224 62.25 28.53 -1.11
C ALA A 224 63.17 28.80 0.12
N VAL A 225 62.65 28.67 1.34
CA VAL A 225 63.40 28.65 2.62
C VAL A 225 62.99 27.47 3.51
N GLN A 226 61.99 26.67 3.11
CA GLN A 226 61.60 25.48 3.87
C GLN A 226 62.68 24.39 3.78
N PRO A 227 62.98 23.67 4.88
CA PRO A 227 63.91 22.55 4.83
C PRO A 227 63.31 21.39 4.01
N ALA A 228 64.16 20.54 3.43
CA ALA A 228 63.70 19.39 2.65
C ALA A 228 62.74 18.45 3.44
N SER A 229 62.86 18.43 4.77
CA SER A 229 62.00 17.66 5.69
C SER A 229 60.64 18.29 6.00
N ALA A 230 60.35 19.51 5.51
CA ALA A 230 59.02 20.14 5.59
C ALA A 230 58.14 19.83 4.37
N PHE A 231 58.72 19.21 3.34
CA PHE A 231 57.98 18.57 2.26
C PHE A 231 57.81 17.08 2.60
N ASP A 232 56.66 16.51 2.26
CA ASP A 232 56.42 15.08 2.50
C ASP A 232 57.48 14.23 1.78
N THR A 233 58.22 13.44 2.54
CA THR A 233 59.06 12.38 1.98
C THR A 233 58.17 11.43 1.18
N ALA A 234 58.48 11.26 -0.11
CA ALA A 234 57.62 10.54 -1.06
C ALA A 234 57.24 9.14 -0.54
N GLY A 235 55.99 9.01 -0.07
CA GLY A 235 55.46 7.80 0.55
C GLY A 235 54.73 8.01 1.89
N SER A 236 55.00 9.10 2.63
CA SER A 236 54.36 9.33 3.95
C SER A 236 52.82 9.43 3.86
N ALA A 237 52.31 10.36 3.03
CA ALA A 237 50.87 10.52 2.82
C ALA A 237 50.20 9.25 2.25
N ALA A 238 50.85 8.57 1.30
CA ALA A 238 50.35 7.32 0.72
C ALA A 238 50.29 6.17 1.74
N SER A 239 51.25 6.12 2.69
CA SER A 239 51.24 5.16 3.80
C SER A 239 50.12 5.46 4.79
N ALA A 240 49.88 6.74 5.12
CA ALA A 240 48.76 7.16 5.96
C ALA A 240 47.40 6.83 5.32
N GLN A 241 47.26 7.08 4.01
CA GLN A 241 46.07 6.71 3.24
C GLN A 241 45.85 5.19 3.23
N SER A 242 46.90 4.40 2.98
CA SER A 242 46.83 2.93 3.01
C SER A 242 46.43 2.39 4.39
N ALA A 243 46.93 3.00 5.47
CA ALA A 243 46.54 2.66 6.83
C ALA A 243 45.08 3.03 7.13
N ALA A 244 44.61 4.21 6.69
CA ALA A 244 43.22 4.64 6.84
C ALA A 244 42.24 3.71 6.08
N THR A 245 42.54 3.35 4.83
CA THR A 245 41.75 2.37 4.07
C THR A 245 41.71 1.00 4.76
N SER A 246 42.84 0.54 5.31
CA SER A 246 42.91 -0.73 6.04
C SER A 246 42.10 -0.70 7.35
N ALA A 247 42.10 0.42 8.07
CA ALA A 247 41.30 0.62 9.26
C ALA A 247 39.79 0.66 8.93
N ALA A 248 39.39 1.39 7.89
CA ALA A 248 38.00 1.45 7.42
C ALA A 248 37.47 0.08 6.97
N ALA A 249 38.27 -0.71 6.24
CA ALA A 249 37.90 -2.07 5.87
C ALA A 249 37.76 -3.00 7.10
N THR A 250 38.58 -2.79 8.14
CA THR A 250 38.50 -3.55 9.40
C THR A 250 37.24 -3.18 10.20
N ASP A 251 36.92 -1.88 10.30
CA ASP A 251 35.71 -1.38 10.95
C ASP A 251 34.43 -1.85 10.23
N ALA A 252 34.38 -1.77 8.90
CA ALA A 252 33.27 -2.31 8.10
C ALA A 252 33.09 -3.82 8.33
N THR A 253 34.20 -4.59 8.37
CA THR A 253 34.17 -6.02 8.68
C THR A 253 33.65 -6.29 10.09
N ALA A 254 34.06 -5.50 11.08
CA ALA A 254 33.61 -5.62 12.47
C ALA A 254 32.11 -5.28 12.62
N LYS A 255 31.63 -4.24 11.93
CA LYS A 255 30.20 -3.87 11.87
C LYS A 255 29.36 -4.98 11.24
N VAL A 256 29.79 -5.54 10.11
CA VAL A 256 29.11 -6.69 9.48
C VAL A 256 29.13 -7.92 10.38
N ALA A 257 30.24 -8.21 11.06
CA ALA A 257 30.31 -9.32 12.01
C ALA A 257 29.36 -9.14 13.20
N ALA A 258 29.28 -7.94 13.80
CA ALA A 258 28.34 -7.63 14.87
C ALA A 258 26.87 -7.74 14.41
N HIS A 259 26.57 -7.22 13.21
CA HIS A 259 25.24 -7.31 12.59
C HIS A 259 24.84 -8.76 12.27
N THR A 260 25.79 -9.62 11.90
CA THR A 260 25.56 -11.05 11.62
C THR A 260 25.44 -11.87 12.92
N ALA A 261 26.07 -11.42 14.01
CA ALA A 261 26.01 -12.07 15.31
C ALA A 261 24.76 -11.71 16.13
N SER A 262 24.05 -10.62 15.78
CA SER A 262 22.77 -10.28 16.41
C SER A 262 21.63 -11.15 15.87
N ASN A 263 20.80 -11.68 16.77
CA ASN A 263 19.57 -12.41 16.42
C ASN A 263 18.45 -11.49 15.87
N ASP A 264 18.57 -10.19 16.15
CA ASP A 264 17.69 -9.12 15.69
C ASP A 264 18.49 -7.80 15.62
N PRO A 265 19.20 -7.52 14.52
CA PRO A 265 19.98 -6.29 14.33
C PRO A 265 19.13 -5.06 13.98
N HIS A 266 17.83 -5.23 13.72
CA HIS A 266 16.94 -4.18 13.23
C HIS A 266 15.77 -3.86 14.17
N GLY A 267 15.52 -4.69 15.18
CA GLY A 267 14.29 -4.67 15.98
C GLY A 267 13.08 -5.23 15.23
N ASP A 268 13.27 -5.83 14.04
CA ASP A 268 12.17 -6.24 13.15
C ASP A 268 11.49 -7.52 13.65
N ARG A 269 12.27 -8.45 14.22
CA ARG A 269 11.76 -9.65 14.89
C ARG A 269 11.03 -9.31 16.20
N ALA A 270 11.56 -8.37 16.97
CA ALA A 270 10.89 -7.87 18.18
C ALA A 270 9.56 -7.18 17.83
N ALA A 271 9.57 -6.24 16.89
CA ALA A 271 8.36 -5.54 16.43
C ALA A 271 7.32 -6.51 15.81
N ALA A 272 7.75 -7.52 15.06
CA ALA A 272 6.86 -8.58 14.57
C ALA A 272 6.30 -9.46 15.70
N GLY A 273 7.07 -9.69 16.77
CA GLY A 273 6.62 -10.36 17.98
C GLY A 273 5.55 -9.57 18.74
N ASP A 274 5.78 -8.27 18.94
CA ASP A 274 4.81 -7.36 19.57
C ASP A 274 3.54 -7.21 18.74
N ALA A 275 3.66 -7.09 17.41
CA ALA A 275 2.53 -7.05 16.49
C ALA A 275 1.73 -8.37 16.48
N LEU A 276 2.40 -9.52 16.58
CA LEU A 276 1.75 -10.82 16.70
C LEU A 276 1.05 -10.98 18.06
N ALA A 277 1.65 -10.47 19.15
CA ALA A 277 1.04 -10.46 20.47
C ALA A 277 -0.20 -9.54 20.54
N ALA A 278 -0.13 -8.37 19.91
CA ALA A 278 -1.27 -7.46 19.74
C ALA A 278 -2.38 -8.12 18.91
N HIS A 279 -2.06 -8.69 17.73
CA HIS A 279 -3.02 -9.42 16.91
C HIS A 279 -3.64 -10.62 17.65
N ALA A 280 -2.87 -11.34 18.47
CA ALA A 280 -3.39 -12.41 19.31
C ALA A 280 -4.42 -11.88 20.33
N ALA A 281 -4.09 -10.81 21.06
CA ALA A 281 -5.00 -10.17 22.01
C ALA A 281 -6.26 -9.60 21.32
N ASP A 282 -6.12 -8.99 20.15
CA ASP A 282 -7.25 -8.51 19.35
C ASP A 282 -8.11 -9.68 18.86
N SER A 283 -7.52 -10.82 18.46
CA SER A 283 -8.28 -12.00 18.06
C SER A 283 -9.08 -12.65 19.20
N THR A 284 -8.62 -12.52 20.47
CA THR A 284 -9.42 -12.92 21.64
C THR A 284 -10.49 -11.88 21.99
N ASN A 285 -10.19 -10.59 21.82
CA ASN A 285 -11.15 -9.49 22.01
C ASN A 285 -12.28 -9.47 20.96
N ILE A 286 -12.03 -9.86 19.71
CA ILE A 286 -13.01 -9.86 18.60
C ILE A 286 -14.25 -10.72 18.91
N HIS A 287 -14.10 -11.78 19.71
CA HIS A 287 -15.22 -12.60 20.18
C HIS A 287 -15.67 -12.28 21.62
N GLY A 288 -15.02 -11.31 22.29
CA GLY A 288 -15.28 -10.98 23.69
C GLY A 288 -14.88 -12.05 24.70
N ILE A 289 -13.98 -12.98 24.32
CA ILE A 289 -13.62 -14.15 25.14
C ILE A 289 -12.25 -13.90 25.77
N THR A 290 -12.26 -13.45 27.03
CA THR A 290 -11.04 -13.11 27.80
C THR A 290 -10.09 -14.29 28.05
N ASP A 291 -10.58 -15.53 27.93
CA ASP A 291 -9.77 -16.75 28.07
C ASP A 291 -10.16 -17.78 27.00
N THR A 292 -9.22 -18.16 26.14
CA THR A 292 -9.44 -19.17 25.09
C THR A 292 -9.54 -20.59 25.64
N ALA A 293 -9.15 -20.85 26.88
CA ALA A 293 -9.44 -22.13 27.55
C ALA A 293 -10.93 -22.29 27.90
N ALA A 294 -11.74 -21.22 27.82
CA ALA A 294 -13.19 -21.26 27.94
C ALA A 294 -13.92 -21.53 26.61
N LEU A 295 -13.21 -21.62 25.48
CA LEU A 295 -13.78 -22.12 24.22
C LEU A 295 -14.14 -23.61 24.36
N GLU A 296 -15.32 -23.99 23.89
CA GLU A 296 -15.75 -25.38 23.88
C GLU A 296 -14.86 -26.21 22.95
N THR A 297 -13.89 -26.94 23.52
CA THR A 297 -13.03 -27.83 22.74
C THR A 297 -13.88 -28.89 22.04
N GLY A 298 -13.42 -29.39 20.88
CA GLY A 298 -14.09 -30.48 20.17
C GLY A 298 -14.29 -31.76 21.02
N ALA A 299 -13.45 -31.96 22.04
CA ALA A 299 -13.64 -33.02 23.03
C ALA A 299 -14.79 -32.71 24.03
N GLY A 300 -14.93 -31.46 24.46
CA GLY A 300 -16.03 -31.00 25.32
C GLY A 300 -17.39 -31.09 24.62
N SER A 301 -17.49 -30.61 23.38
CA SER A 301 -18.72 -30.72 22.59
C SER A 301 -19.07 -32.19 22.29
N THR A 302 -18.09 -33.02 21.95
CA THR A 302 -18.28 -34.47 21.79
C THR A 302 -18.75 -35.13 23.10
N ALA A 303 -18.20 -34.75 24.26
CA ALA A 303 -18.61 -35.27 25.55
C ALA A 303 -20.06 -34.85 25.91
N LYS A 304 -20.45 -33.61 25.58
CA LYS A 304 -21.83 -33.12 25.77
C LYS A 304 -22.82 -33.85 24.85
N VAL A 305 -22.47 -34.07 23.58
CA VAL A 305 -23.29 -34.87 22.64
C VAL A 305 -23.39 -36.33 23.09
N ALA A 306 -22.29 -36.93 23.58
CA ALA A 306 -22.30 -38.28 24.11
C ALA A 306 -23.17 -38.41 25.38
N ALA A 307 -23.06 -37.45 26.31
CA ALA A 307 -23.91 -37.39 27.50
C ALA A 307 -25.39 -37.26 27.12
N HIS A 308 -25.72 -36.36 26.19
CA HIS A 308 -27.07 -36.16 25.66
C HIS A 308 -27.63 -37.41 24.98
N ALA A 309 -26.84 -38.08 24.14
CA ALA A 309 -27.21 -39.32 23.46
C ALA A 309 -27.32 -40.53 24.42
N SER A 310 -26.66 -40.47 25.59
CA SER A 310 -26.76 -41.50 26.63
C SER A 310 -27.95 -41.31 27.59
N ALA A 311 -28.64 -40.16 27.53
CA ALA A 311 -29.77 -39.87 28.39
C ALA A 311 -31.05 -40.53 27.86
N THR A 312 -31.85 -41.12 28.76
CA THR A 312 -33.10 -41.85 28.42
C THR A 312 -34.20 -40.93 27.86
N ASP A 313 -34.18 -39.66 28.30
CA ASP A 313 -35.05 -38.58 27.84
C ASP A 313 -34.32 -37.22 28.09
N PRO A 314 -33.48 -36.75 27.16
CA PRO A 314 -32.75 -35.49 27.31
C PRO A 314 -33.61 -34.24 27.09
N HIS A 315 -34.83 -34.39 26.57
CA HIS A 315 -35.72 -33.27 26.20
C HIS A 315 -36.99 -33.19 27.06
N GLY A 316 -37.28 -34.21 27.87
CA GLY A 316 -38.56 -34.37 28.55
C GLY A 316 -39.71 -34.77 27.63
N ASP A 317 -39.43 -35.08 26.36
CA ASP A 317 -40.43 -35.27 25.31
C ASP A 317 -41.13 -36.63 25.43
N ARG A 318 -40.41 -37.67 25.87
CA ARG A 318 -40.95 -39.00 26.18
C ARG A 318 -41.83 -38.97 27.42
N VAL A 319 -41.42 -38.24 28.47
CA VAL A 319 -42.23 -38.01 29.68
C VAL A 319 -43.48 -37.19 29.35
N TRP A 320 -43.35 -36.12 28.55
CA TRP A 320 -44.49 -35.32 28.10
C TRP A 320 -45.46 -36.13 27.25
N ALA A 321 -44.96 -36.88 26.27
CA ALA A 321 -45.77 -37.76 25.43
C ALA A 321 -46.50 -38.84 26.26
N GLY A 322 -45.84 -39.45 27.25
CA GLY A 322 -46.50 -40.40 28.17
C GLY A 322 -47.64 -39.78 28.98
N GLY A 323 -47.59 -38.47 29.27
CA GLY A 323 -48.65 -37.73 29.95
C GLY A 323 -49.74 -37.13 29.04
N GLN A 324 -49.54 -37.11 27.72
CA GLN A 324 -50.53 -36.64 26.73
C GLN A 324 -51.20 -37.80 25.98
N PHE A 325 -50.47 -38.88 25.77
CA PHE A 325 -50.90 -40.07 25.03
C PHE A 325 -50.93 -41.30 25.94
N ASP A 326 -51.72 -41.23 27.02
CA ASP A 326 -52.07 -42.41 27.83
C ASP A 326 -53.03 -43.34 27.06
N THR A 327 -52.48 -43.92 26.00
CA THR A 327 -53.13 -44.89 25.12
C THR A 327 -53.45 -46.19 25.87
N LEU A 328 -52.75 -46.49 26.96
CA LEU A 328 -53.02 -47.64 27.80
C LEU A 328 -54.24 -47.39 28.70
N GLY A 329 -54.31 -46.24 29.39
CA GLY A 329 -55.49 -45.83 30.15
C GLY A 329 -56.72 -45.65 29.26
N ALA A 330 -56.58 -45.04 28.09
CA ALA A 330 -57.66 -44.92 27.11
C ALA A 330 -58.13 -46.28 26.57
N ALA A 331 -57.22 -47.20 26.24
CA ALA A 331 -57.57 -48.55 25.81
C ALA A 331 -58.24 -49.36 26.93
N ASN A 332 -57.72 -49.29 28.16
CA ASN A 332 -58.30 -49.96 29.33
C ASN A 332 -59.71 -49.42 29.66
N ALA A 333 -59.93 -48.10 29.54
CA ALA A 333 -61.24 -47.49 29.71
C ALA A 333 -62.23 -47.90 28.60
N ALA A 334 -61.77 -47.97 27.35
CA ALA A 334 -62.57 -48.46 26.23
C ALA A 334 -62.91 -49.95 26.36
N GLN A 335 -61.97 -50.78 26.85
CA GLN A 335 -62.21 -52.19 27.14
C GLN A 335 -63.23 -52.36 28.27
N ALA A 336 -63.06 -51.67 29.40
CA ALA A 336 -64.00 -51.73 30.52
C ALA A 336 -65.41 -51.23 30.12
N ALA A 337 -65.50 -50.25 29.21
CA ALA A 337 -66.77 -49.80 28.65
C ALA A 337 -67.40 -50.86 27.71
N ALA A 338 -66.60 -51.58 26.92
CA ALA A 338 -67.07 -52.67 26.06
C ALA A 338 -67.50 -53.91 26.86
N GLU A 339 -66.77 -54.26 27.91
CA GLU A 339 -67.13 -55.32 28.87
C GLU A 339 -68.45 -54.96 29.58
N SER A 340 -68.56 -53.75 30.14
CA SER A 340 -69.81 -53.25 30.74
C SER A 340 -70.97 -53.20 29.74
N TYR A 341 -70.76 -52.79 28.49
CA TYR A 341 -71.79 -52.83 27.45
C TYR A 341 -72.24 -54.28 27.16
N THR A 342 -71.29 -55.22 27.13
CA THR A 342 -71.57 -56.65 26.91
C THR A 342 -72.38 -57.25 28.07
N ASP A 343 -71.99 -56.99 29.32
CA ASP A 343 -72.72 -57.45 30.50
C ASP A 343 -74.13 -56.85 30.59
N ASN A 344 -74.29 -55.56 30.26
CA ASN A 344 -75.61 -54.92 30.18
C ASN A 344 -76.45 -55.47 29.02
N ALA A 345 -75.85 -55.81 27.88
CA ALA A 345 -76.55 -56.40 26.74
C ALA A 345 -76.99 -57.85 27.04
N ILE A 346 -76.15 -58.64 27.71
CA ILE A 346 -76.48 -60.00 28.18
C ILE A 346 -77.55 -59.96 29.27
N THR A 347 -77.42 -59.07 30.26
CA THR A 347 -78.43 -58.90 31.31
C THR A 347 -79.76 -58.46 30.72
N GLY A 348 -79.77 -57.47 29.83
CA GLY A 348 -80.99 -57.02 29.15
C GLY A 348 -81.59 -58.06 28.20
N GLU A 349 -80.81 -59.03 27.69
CA GLU A 349 -81.34 -60.17 26.93
C GLU A 349 -81.88 -61.26 27.85
N ALA A 350 -81.28 -61.47 29.04
CA ALA A 350 -81.83 -62.34 30.07
C ALA A 350 -83.15 -61.78 30.63
N ASP A 351 -83.22 -60.48 30.94
CA ASP A 351 -84.46 -59.80 31.32
C ASP A 351 -85.53 -59.92 30.22
N ARG A 352 -85.14 -59.77 28.93
CA ARG A 352 -86.05 -60.01 27.80
C ARG A 352 -86.49 -61.47 27.70
N ALA A 353 -85.62 -62.43 28.01
CA ALA A 353 -85.94 -63.85 27.98
C ALA A 353 -86.89 -64.25 29.12
N ASP A 354 -86.68 -63.73 30.33
CA ASP A 354 -87.58 -63.95 31.47
C ASP A 354 -88.94 -63.27 31.23
N ILE A 355 -88.96 -62.03 30.72
CA ILE A 355 -90.20 -61.36 30.30
C ILE A 355 -90.88 -62.14 29.15
N ALA A 356 -90.13 -62.71 28.21
CA ALA A 356 -90.66 -63.57 27.15
C ALA A 356 -91.21 -64.90 27.69
N TYR A 357 -90.62 -65.45 28.75
CA TYR A 357 -91.07 -66.68 29.41
C TYR A 357 -92.35 -66.45 30.23
N ASP A 358 -92.38 -65.40 31.05
CA ASP A 358 -93.58 -64.99 31.80
C ASP A 358 -94.72 -64.57 30.86
N SER A 359 -94.42 -63.84 29.77
CA SER A 359 -95.42 -63.52 28.76
C SER A 359 -95.82 -64.71 27.88
N ALA A 360 -94.99 -65.74 27.71
CA ALA A 360 -95.41 -67.02 27.13
C ALA A 360 -96.32 -67.81 28.08
N GLY A 361 -96.06 -67.78 29.39
CA GLY A 361 -96.97 -68.33 30.41
C GLY A 361 -98.32 -67.59 30.43
N ALA A 362 -98.28 -66.26 30.40
CA ALA A 362 -99.47 -65.43 30.27
C ALA A 362 -100.18 -65.62 28.92
N ALA A 363 -99.46 -65.86 27.83
CA ALA A 363 -100.02 -66.16 26.52
C ALA A 363 -100.69 -67.56 26.48
N ALA A 364 -100.15 -68.56 27.17
CA ALA A 364 -100.81 -69.86 27.32
C ALA A 364 -102.11 -69.75 28.15
N ALA A 365 -102.10 -68.95 29.22
CA ALA A 365 -103.30 -68.63 29.99
C ALA A 365 -104.31 -67.82 29.16
N ALA A 366 -103.86 -66.82 28.41
CA ALA A 366 -104.69 -65.99 27.53
C ALA A 366 -105.23 -66.76 26.32
N GLN A 367 -104.49 -67.74 25.78
CA GLN A 367 -104.96 -68.63 24.72
C GLN A 367 -106.03 -69.60 25.25
N THR A 368 -105.87 -70.08 26.49
CA THR A 368 -106.90 -70.86 27.19
C THR A 368 -108.16 -70.02 27.44
N ALA A 369 -108.01 -68.73 27.79
CA ALA A 369 -109.12 -67.80 27.94
C ALA A 369 -109.78 -67.42 26.60
N ALA A 370 -108.99 -67.17 25.54
CA ALA A 370 -109.48 -66.83 24.21
C ALA A 370 -110.23 -68.01 23.55
N GLN A 371 -109.81 -69.25 23.80
CA GLN A 371 -110.58 -70.44 23.41
C GLN A 371 -111.91 -70.59 24.20
N GLY A 372 -112.09 -69.86 25.30
CA GLY A 372 -113.37 -69.72 26.01
C GLY A 372 -114.17 -68.45 25.65
N TYR A 373 -113.62 -67.57 24.80
CA TYR A 373 -114.28 -66.34 24.34
C TYR A 373 -114.43 -66.24 22.81
N ALA A 374 -113.97 -67.24 22.05
CA ALA A 374 -114.23 -67.42 20.62
C ALA A 374 -115.67 -67.90 20.32
N ASP A 375 -116.63 -67.48 21.15
CA ASP A 375 -118.07 -67.80 21.11
C ASP A 375 -118.93 -66.51 21.23
N ASP A 376 -118.32 -65.32 21.04
CA ASP A 376 -119.01 -64.07 20.68
C ASP A 376 -118.11 -63.20 19.77
N GLY A 377 -118.69 -62.16 19.15
CA GLY A 377 -118.17 -61.59 17.90
C GLY A 377 -117.26 -60.34 17.95
N ASP A 378 -116.76 -60.03 16.74
CA ASP A 378 -116.14 -58.78 16.25
C ASP A 378 -114.80 -58.30 16.83
N ALA A 379 -113.94 -57.80 15.92
CA ALA A 379 -112.60 -57.29 16.20
C ALA A 379 -112.23 -56.17 15.22
N GLU A 380 -111.56 -55.10 15.69
CA GLU A 380 -110.90 -54.15 14.79
C GLU A 380 -109.64 -53.48 15.39
N THR A 381 -108.79 -52.99 14.48
CA THR A 381 -107.40 -52.53 14.66
C THR A 381 -107.24 -51.04 15.00
N LEU A 382 -106.05 -50.62 15.48
CA LEU A 382 -105.15 -49.55 14.92
C LEU A 382 -104.01 -49.21 15.93
N THR A 383 -103.01 -48.33 15.69
CA THR A 383 -101.90 -48.25 14.69
C THR A 383 -100.94 -47.11 15.11
N ALA A 384 -99.66 -47.08 14.68
CA ALA A 384 -98.62 -46.13 15.15
C ALA A 384 -97.84 -45.36 14.03
N ALA A 385 -97.16 -44.27 14.42
CA ALA A 385 -96.30 -43.33 13.65
C ALA A 385 -95.62 -42.35 14.66
N ASN A 386 -94.68 -41.41 14.44
CA ASN A 386 -93.65 -41.00 13.43
C ASN A 386 -92.84 -39.83 14.08
N ALA A 387 -91.68 -39.29 13.66
CA ALA A 387 -90.59 -39.61 12.71
C ALA A 387 -89.35 -38.71 13.07
N TYR A 388 -88.29 -38.62 12.24
CA TYR A 388 -87.07 -37.80 12.47
C TYR A 388 -86.52 -37.19 11.16
N THR A 389 -85.74 -36.08 11.23
CA THR A 389 -85.11 -35.40 10.07
C THR A 389 -83.76 -34.73 10.40
N ASP A 390 -82.91 -34.57 9.38
CA ASP A 390 -81.50 -34.10 9.41
C ASP A 390 -81.29 -32.78 8.63
N SER A 391 -80.15 -32.09 8.84
CA SER A 391 -79.56 -31.13 7.88
C SER A 391 -78.11 -30.74 8.23
N HIS A 392 -77.24 -30.55 7.22
CA HIS A 392 -75.94 -29.85 7.32
C HIS A 392 -75.60 -29.13 5.99
N ALA A 393 -75.08 -27.89 6.03
CA ALA A 393 -74.50 -27.17 4.88
C ALA A 393 -73.71 -25.90 5.29
N GLY A 394 -72.68 -25.52 4.50
CA GLY A 394 -72.30 -24.10 4.32
C GLY A 394 -70.87 -23.63 4.68
N GLY A 395 -69.99 -23.59 3.67
CA GLY A 395 -69.50 -22.34 3.04
C GLY A 395 -68.63 -21.28 3.77
N SER A 396 -67.60 -20.84 3.03
CA SER A 396 -66.99 -19.48 3.00
C SER A 396 -65.94 -19.06 4.05
N GLY A 397 -64.78 -18.62 3.56
CA GLY A 397 -63.77 -17.87 4.33
C GLY A 397 -62.53 -17.54 3.50
N GLY A 398 -62.33 -16.27 3.13
CA GLY A 398 -61.15 -15.79 2.38
C GLY A 398 -59.92 -15.61 3.25
N GLY A 399 -59.41 -16.70 3.82
CA GLY A 399 -58.11 -16.76 4.49
C GLY A 399 -57.02 -17.32 3.57
N ILE A 400 -55.77 -17.31 4.04
CA ILE A 400 -54.67 -18.03 3.41
C ILE A 400 -55.02 -19.53 3.45
N THR A 401 -55.23 -20.15 2.31
CA THR A 401 -55.77 -21.53 2.20
C THR A 401 -54.70 -22.59 2.43
N SER A 402 -53.44 -22.28 2.09
CA SER A 402 -52.28 -23.12 2.37
C SER A 402 -50.98 -22.31 2.41
N VAL A 403 -49.99 -22.78 3.17
CA VAL A 403 -48.64 -22.21 3.27
C VAL A 403 -47.60 -23.33 3.29
N ALA A 404 -46.53 -23.17 2.52
CA ALA A 404 -45.25 -23.83 2.75
C ALA A 404 -44.22 -22.74 3.13
N ASP A 405 -43.57 -22.87 4.28
CA ASP A 405 -42.67 -21.83 4.84
C ASP A 405 -41.42 -22.44 5.48
N ASP A 406 -40.63 -23.09 4.64
CA ASP A 406 -39.48 -23.89 5.04
C ASP A 406 -38.16 -23.12 4.94
N ARG A 407 -37.14 -23.65 5.62
CA ARG A 407 -35.76 -23.33 5.28
C ARG A 407 -35.36 -24.02 3.97
N ILE A 408 -34.41 -23.43 3.27
CA ILE A 408 -33.59 -24.16 2.31
C ILE A 408 -32.51 -24.89 3.14
N ASP A 409 -32.19 -26.13 2.78
CA ASP A 409 -31.23 -26.96 3.54
C ASP A 409 -29.84 -26.30 3.63
N GLU A 410 -29.09 -26.61 4.70
CA GLU A 410 -27.89 -25.85 5.06
C GLU A 410 -26.71 -26.11 4.11
N GLU A 411 -26.65 -25.37 3.00
CA GLU A 411 -25.72 -25.64 1.90
C GLU A 411 -25.18 -24.41 1.18
N ILE A 412 -24.07 -24.61 0.46
CA ILE A 412 -23.48 -23.68 -0.51
C ILE A 412 -23.57 -24.33 -1.88
N ILE A 413 -24.57 -23.94 -2.67
CA ILE A 413 -24.82 -24.49 -4.01
C ILE A 413 -23.90 -23.77 -5.00
N VAL A 414 -22.95 -24.51 -5.59
CA VAL A 414 -22.06 -24.00 -6.65
C VAL A 414 -22.75 -24.20 -8.00
N LEU A 415 -22.96 -23.11 -8.74
CA LEU A 415 -23.58 -23.15 -10.06
C LEU A 415 -22.56 -23.56 -11.13
N VAL A 416 -23.01 -24.32 -12.14
CA VAL A 416 -22.18 -24.81 -13.25
C VAL A 416 -22.60 -24.15 -14.57
N ASN A 417 -21.83 -24.36 -15.64
CA ASN A 417 -22.16 -23.78 -16.95
C ASN A 417 -23.47 -24.35 -17.52
N ALA A 418 -24.50 -23.50 -17.59
CA ALA A 418 -25.86 -23.84 -17.99
C ALA A 418 -26.28 -22.96 -19.19
N PRO A 419 -26.13 -23.43 -20.45
CA PRO A 419 -26.43 -22.64 -21.65
C PRO A 419 -27.94 -22.47 -21.94
N ALA A 420 -28.80 -23.05 -21.11
CA ALA A 420 -30.25 -22.85 -21.12
C ALA A 420 -30.76 -22.90 -19.66
N TRP A 421 -31.97 -22.39 -19.43
CA TRP A 421 -32.63 -22.42 -18.12
C TRP A 421 -32.62 -23.83 -17.52
N THR A 422 -31.94 -23.97 -16.39
CA THR A 422 -31.72 -25.22 -15.65
C THR A 422 -32.27 -25.03 -14.23
N LEU A 423 -32.89 -26.05 -13.65
CA LEU A 423 -33.37 -25.98 -12.26
C LEU A 423 -32.17 -26.01 -11.30
N VAL A 424 -32.23 -25.20 -10.23
CA VAL A 424 -31.20 -25.22 -9.18
C VAL A 424 -31.37 -26.47 -8.33
N THR A 425 -30.28 -27.21 -8.14
CA THR A 425 -30.24 -28.42 -7.31
C THR A 425 -29.17 -28.33 -6.22
N THR A 426 -29.44 -28.94 -5.06
CA THR A 426 -28.41 -29.25 -4.05
C THR A 426 -27.33 -30.19 -4.59
N SER A 427 -26.21 -30.33 -3.88
CA SER A 427 -25.22 -31.40 -4.16
C SER A 427 -25.81 -32.81 -3.99
N GLY A 428 -26.88 -32.95 -3.19
CA GLY A 428 -27.70 -34.17 -3.12
C GLY A 428 -28.66 -34.39 -4.31
N GLY A 429 -28.70 -33.48 -5.29
CA GLY A 429 -29.57 -33.56 -6.47
C GLY A 429 -31.03 -33.15 -6.23
N ILE A 430 -31.36 -32.57 -5.07
CA ILE A 430 -32.72 -32.13 -4.72
C ILE A 430 -32.96 -30.76 -5.36
N ILE A 431 -34.07 -30.62 -6.10
CA ILE A 431 -34.47 -29.37 -6.74
C ILE A 431 -34.91 -28.35 -5.67
N ILE A 432 -34.40 -27.12 -5.74
CA ILE A 432 -34.81 -26.02 -4.87
C ILE A 432 -36.17 -25.48 -5.34
N GLY A 433 -37.19 -25.60 -4.48
CA GLY A 433 -38.55 -25.13 -4.74
C GLY A 433 -39.54 -25.60 -3.69
N LYS A 434 -40.81 -25.22 -3.86
CA LYS A 434 -41.94 -25.71 -3.03
C LYS A 434 -43.21 -25.88 -3.84
N SER A 435 -44.15 -26.60 -3.23
CA SER A 435 -45.49 -26.84 -3.73
C SER A 435 -46.51 -26.47 -2.66
N VAL A 436 -47.67 -25.94 -3.05
CA VAL A 436 -48.81 -25.73 -2.13
C VAL A 436 -50.12 -26.18 -2.78
N PRO A 437 -51.10 -26.68 -1.99
CA PRO A 437 -52.45 -26.96 -2.47
C PRO A 437 -53.10 -25.72 -3.11
N ALA A 438 -53.51 -25.83 -4.37
CA ALA A 438 -54.14 -24.75 -5.13
C ALA A 438 -55.02 -25.26 -6.28
N SER A 439 -56.06 -24.50 -6.60
CA SER A 439 -56.96 -24.70 -7.74
C SER A 439 -56.63 -23.74 -8.89
N ALA A 440 -57.13 -24.05 -10.09
CA ALA A 440 -57.00 -23.14 -11.23
C ALA A 440 -57.77 -21.83 -10.98
N GLY A 441 -57.09 -20.70 -11.12
CA GLY A 441 -57.58 -19.36 -10.81
C GLY A 441 -57.13 -18.79 -9.46
N ASP A 442 -56.63 -19.62 -8.55
CA ASP A 442 -56.08 -19.18 -7.26
C ASP A 442 -54.88 -18.25 -7.44
N ARG A 443 -54.67 -17.31 -6.51
CA ARG A 443 -53.43 -16.51 -6.46
C ARG A 443 -52.44 -17.11 -5.47
N VAL A 444 -51.20 -17.28 -5.90
CA VAL A 444 -50.12 -17.80 -5.05
C VAL A 444 -49.00 -16.76 -4.96
N TRP A 445 -48.65 -16.39 -3.73
CA TRP A 445 -47.47 -15.59 -3.42
C TRP A 445 -46.25 -16.50 -3.22
N VAL A 446 -45.11 -16.11 -3.79
CA VAL A 446 -43.82 -16.79 -3.66
C VAL A 446 -42.75 -15.76 -3.31
N SER A 447 -42.02 -16.00 -2.22
CA SER A 447 -40.95 -15.12 -1.73
C SER A 447 -39.79 -15.96 -1.20
N PRO A 448 -38.82 -16.33 -2.06
CA PRO A 448 -37.61 -16.98 -1.62
C PRO A 448 -36.53 -15.94 -1.25
N SER A 449 -35.89 -16.19 -0.11
CA SER A 449 -34.88 -15.31 0.49
C SER A 449 -33.62 -16.13 0.72
N PHE A 450 -32.55 -15.79 0.01
CA PHE A 450 -31.23 -16.42 0.09
C PHE A 450 -30.17 -15.42 -0.33
N MET A 451 -28.91 -15.63 0.05
CA MET A 451 -27.80 -14.84 -0.49
C MET A 451 -27.21 -15.53 -1.71
N TYR A 452 -26.68 -14.77 -2.65
CA TYR A 452 -26.00 -15.30 -3.82
C TYR A 452 -24.83 -14.40 -4.22
N ALA A 453 -23.84 -14.96 -4.91
CA ALA A 453 -22.66 -14.25 -5.40
C ALA A 453 -22.27 -14.69 -6.81
N GLY A 454 -21.59 -13.80 -7.54
CA GLY A 454 -21.22 -13.97 -8.95
C GLY A 454 -22.05 -13.10 -9.89
N THR A 455 -21.55 -12.92 -11.12
CA THR A 455 -22.15 -12.02 -12.13
C THR A 455 -22.40 -12.71 -13.47
N GLN A 456 -22.04 -14.00 -13.61
CA GLN A 456 -22.09 -14.74 -14.89
C GLN A 456 -23.36 -15.58 -15.08
N TYR A 457 -24.36 -15.41 -14.23
CA TYR A 457 -25.65 -16.10 -14.29
C TYR A 457 -26.81 -15.17 -13.97
N GLN A 458 -28.01 -15.64 -14.28
CA GLN A 458 -29.30 -15.00 -13.98
C GLN A 458 -30.19 -16.03 -13.28
N LEU A 459 -31.00 -15.59 -12.32
CA LEU A 459 -31.94 -16.43 -11.56
C LEU A 459 -33.39 -16.09 -11.91
N ASP A 460 -34.28 -17.07 -11.83
CA ASP A 460 -35.72 -16.91 -12.08
C ASP A 460 -36.55 -17.98 -11.35
N LEU A 461 -37.86 -17.79 -11.28
CA LEU A 461 -38.80 -18.76 -10.75
C LEU A 461 -39.47 -19.52 -11.90
N ALA A 462 -39.33 -20.84 -11.91
CA ALA A 462 -39.93 -21.74 -12.88
C ALA A 462 -41.22 -22.34 -12.30
N VAL A 463 -42.36 -22.01 -12.92
CA VAL A 463 -43.64 -22.65 -12.63
C VAL A 463 -43.68 -24.00 -13.34
N MET A 464 -43.97 -25.07 -12.61
CA MET A 464 -43.99 -26.43 -13.18
C MET A 464 -45.37 -26.78 -13.75
N LYS A 465 -45.42 -27.71 -14.71
CA LYS A 465 -46.69 -28.30 -15.16
C LYS A 465 -47.14 -29.41 -14.23
N GLY A 466 -48.45 -29.54 -14.03
CA GLY A 466 -49.06 -30.59 -13.22
C GLY A 466 -48.94 -32.00 -13.78
N ASP A 467 -48.65 -32.14 -15.08
CA ASP A 467 -48.36 -33.43 -15.74
C ASP A 467 -46.91 -33.91 -15.57
N GLY A 468 -46.06 -33.11 -14.92
CA GLY A 468 -44.63 -33.40 -14.74
C GLY A 468 -43.79 -33.23 -16.01
N SER A 469 -44.34 -32.76 -17.15
CA SER A 469 -43.61 -32.61 -18.42
C SER A 469 -42.70 -31.36 -18.48
N GLY A 470 -42.13 -30.99 -17.33
CA GLY A 470 -41.19 -29.87 -17.16
C GLY A 470 -41.85 -28.54 -16.78
N VAL A 471 -41.17 -27.46 -17.15
CA VAL A 471 -41.58 -26.08 -16.86
C VAL A 471 -42.75 -25.66 -17.75
N SER A 472 -43.73 -24.97 -17.15
CA SER A 472 -44.86 -24.30 -17.81
C SER A 472 -44.43 -22.92 -18.33
N ARG A 473 -43.88 -22.09 -17.44
CA ARG A 473 -43.45 -20.70 -17.68
C ARG A 473 -42.45 -20.23 -16.62
N TYR A 474 -41.76 -19.13 -16.87
CA TYR A 474 -40.86 -18.47 -15.90
C TYR A 474 -41.47 -17.14 -15.42
N ALA A 475 -40.97 -16.55 -14.32
CA ALA A 475 -41.48 -15.25 -13.89
C ALA A 475 -41.05 -14.09 -14.81
N SER A 476 -39.92 -14.21 -15.55
CA SER A 476 -39.54 -13.27 -16.61
C SER A 476 -40.27 -13.45 -17.95
N SER A 477 -40.96 -14.57 -18.16
CA SER A 477 -41.55 -14.86 -19.47
C SER A 477 -42.73 -15.81 -19.35
N SER A 478 -43.88 -15.40 -19.92
CA SER A 478 -45.14 -16.14 -19.95
C SER A 478 -45.14 -17.39 -20.87
N GLY A 479 -43.97 -18.01 -21.03
CA GLY A 479 -43.75 -19.23 -21.80
C GLY A 479 -42.37 -19.84 -21.50
N THR A 480 -41.94 -20.79 -22.32
CA THR A 480 -40.76 -21.64 -22.08
C THR A 480 -39.49 -21.20 -22.82
N SER A 481 -39.38 -19.92 -23.21
CA SER A 481 -38.26 -19.43 -24.03
C SER A 481 -36.92 -19.56 -23.31
N GLY A 482 -35.98 -20.31 -23.90
CA GLY A 482 -34.66 -20.61 -23.33
C GLY A 482 -33.68 -19.43 -23.21
N SER A 483 -34.11 -18.20 -23.48
CA SER A 483 -33.36 -16.97 -23.21
C SER A 483 -34.06 -16.20 -22.08
N PRO A 484 -33.31 -15.64 -21.11
CA PRO A 484 -33.89 -14.77 -20.10
C PRO A 484 -34.63 -13.58 -20.71
N GLY A 485 -35.74 -13.17 -20.08
CA GLY A 485 -36.46 -11.97 -20.47
C GLY A 485 -35.62 -10.70 -20.26
N PRO A 486 -35.85 -9.62 -21.04
CA PRO A 486 -35.26 -8.31 -20.74
C PRO A 486 -35.82 -7.72 -19.43
N GLU A 487 -36.99 -8.20 -19.01
CA GLU A 487 -37.68 -7.88 -17.77
C GLU A 487 -37.92 -9.21 -17.04
N GLY A 488 -37.56 -9.28 -15.76
CA GLY A 488 -37.72 -10.46 -14.91
C GLY A 488 -37.94 -10.07 -13.47
N TYR A 489 -37.88 -11.02 -12.54
CA TYR A 489 -37.89 -10.66 -11.12
C TYR A 489 -36.60 -9.89 -10.79
N ALA A 490 -36.66 -8.57 -10.82
CA ALA A 490 -35.48 -7.69 -10.88
C ALA A 490 -34.40 -7.97 -9.82
N PRO A 491 -34.73 -8.32 -8.55
CA PRO A 491 -33.73 -8.72 -7.55
C PRO A 491 -32.89 -9.95 -7.92
N PHE A 492 -33.26 -10.75 -8.91
CA PHE A 492 -32.58 -11.99 -9.34
C PHE A 492 -31.74 -11.85 -10.62
N TYR A 493 -31.71 -10.65 -11.21
CA TYR A 493 -30.98 -10.34 -12.45
C TYR A 493 -29.75 -9.47 -12.13
N THR A 494 -28.58 -9.82 -12.65
CA THR A 494 -27.26 -9.25 -12.30
C THR A 494 -26.97 -7.87 -12.90
N GLN A 495 -27.93 -6.94 -12.83
CA GLN A 495 -27.80 -5.57 -13.36
C GLN A 495 -26.98 -4.65 -12.44
N ALA A 496 -25.65 -4.72 -12.61
CA ALA A 496 -24.63 -3.88 -12.00
C ALA A 496 -24.45 -3.99 -10.47
N THR A 497 -23.19 -3.96 -10.02
CA THR A 497 -22.76 -4.16 -8.62
C THR A 497 -23.03 -2.96 -7.71
N SER A 498 -24.06 -2.17 -8.00
CA SER A 498 -24.36 -0.87 -7.39
C SER A 498 -25.74 -0.77 -6.73
N PHE A 499 -26.57 -1.81 -6.84
CA PHE A 499 -27.88 -1.88 -6.18
C PHE A 499 -27.90 -3.01 -5.15
N PRO A 500 -28.40 -2.78 -3.91
CA PRO A 500 -28.64 -3.86 -2.97
C PRO A 500 -29.88 -4.67 -3.40
N HIS A 501 -29.67 -5.95 -3.72
CA HIS A 501 -30.73 -6.85 -4.17
C HIS A 501 -31.62 -7.26 -2.97
N ALA A 502 -32.83 -6.72 -2.90
CA ALA A 502 -33.81 -7.06 -1.87
C ALA A 502 -34.74 -8.19 -2.34
N SER A 503 -34.76 -9.32 -1.64
CA SER A 503 -35.77 -10.38 -1.85
C SER A 503 -37.17 -9.87 -1.54
N GLY A 504 -38.19 -10.45 -2.16
CA GLY A 504 -39.58 -10.04 -1.98
C GLY A 504 -40.57 -10.95 -2.70
N ILE A 505 -41.83 -10.51 -2.76
CA ILE A 505 -42.96 -11.35 -3.19
C ILE A 505 -43.23 -11.21 -4.70
N THR A 506 -43.24 -12.35 -5.40
CA THR A 506 -43.88 -12.52 -6.71
C THR A 506 -45.27 -13.12 -6.52
N GLN A 507 -46.24 -12.75 -7.38
CA GLN A 507 -47.57 -13.36 -7.41
C GLN A 507 -47.80 -14.07 -8.74
N PHE A 508 -48.29 -15.30 -8.68
CA PHE A 508 -48.81 -16.07 -9.81
C PHE A 508 -50.34 -16.19 -9.72
N ILE A 509 -50.99 -16.41 -10.87
CA ILE A 509 -52.38 -16.89 -10.96
C ILE A 509 -52.30 -18.30 -11.55
N VAL A 510 -52.78 -19.30 -10.82
CA VAL A 510 -52.57 -20.72 -11.15
C VAL A 510 -53.36 -21.11 -12.39
N ASP A 511 -52.68 -21.59 -13.43
CA ASP A 511 -53.35 -22.13 -14.63
C ASP A 511 -53.67 -23.63 -14.47
N ALA A 512 -54.74 -24.11 -15.12
CA ALA A 512 -55.23 -25.48 -14.94
C ALA A 512 -54.24 -26.59 -15.36
N SER A 513 -53.22 -26.25 -16.16
CA SER A 513 -52.12 -27.14 -16.54
C SER A 513 -50.96 -27.17 -15.54
N GLU A 514 -51.03 -26.42 -14.44
CA GLU A 514 -49.96 -26.22 -13.45
C GLU A 514 -50.30 -26.82 -12.08
N VAL A 515 -51.50 -27.39 -11.94
CA VAL A 515 -51.97 -28.13 -10.76
C VAL A 515 -51.75 -29.62 -11.01
N ASP A 516 -51.01 -30.30 -10.13
CA ASP A 516 -50.73 -31.73 -10.23
C ASP A 516 -51.94 -32.62 -9.89
N GLY A 517 -51.79 -33.93 -10.13
CA GLY A 517 -52.83 -34.93 -9.80
C GLY A 517 -53.16 -35.07 -8.30
N GLY A 518 -52.41 -34.42 -7.41
CA GLY A 518 -52.68 -34.30 -5.98
C GLY A 518 -53.28 -32.94 -5.57
N GLY A 519 -53.49 -32.01 -6.51
CA GLY A 519 -54.05 -30.68 -6.25
C GLY A 519 -53.02 -29.61 -5.87
N ASN A 520 -51.73 -29.80 -6.21
CA ASN A 520 -50.66 -28.88 -5.83
C ASN A 520 -50.13 -28.05 -7.00
N PHE A 521 -49.88 -26.77 -6.76
CA PHE A 521 -49.14 -25.87 -7.64
C PHE A 521 -47.69 -25.77 -7.19
N THR A 522 -46.73 -25.92 -8.12
CA THR A 522 -45.29 -26.06 -7.80
C THR A 522 -44.44 -24.99 -8.49
N VAL A 523 -43.57 -24.33 -7.71
CA VAL A 523 -42.61 -23.33 -8.20
C VAL A 523 -41.21 -23.66 -7.71
N ASN A 524 -40.28 -23.75 -8.67
CA ASN A 524 -38.86 -24.08 -8.44
C ASN A 524 -37.96 -22.88 -8.79
N LEU A 525 -36.75 -22.86 -8.24
CA LEU A 525 -35.70 -21.92 -8.63
C LEU A 525 -35.00 -22.43 -9.89
N ALA A 526 -34.81 -21.53 -10.87
CA ALA A 526 -34.07 -21.80 -12.09
C ALA A 526 -32.92 -20.80 -12.25
N TYR A 527 -31.89 -21.22 -13.00
CA TYR A 527 -30.75 -20.39 -13.35
C TYR A 527 -30.36 -20.58 -14.82
N SER A 528 -29.79 -19.54 -15.42
CA SER A 528 -29.19 -19.57 -16.76
C SER A 528 -27.81 -18.93 -16.70
N ALA A 529 -26.81 -19.64 -17.21
CA ALA A 529 -25.39 -19.34 -17.00
C ALA A 529 -24.54 -19.76 -18.21
N PRO A 530 -24.71 -19.12 -19.38
CA PRO A 530 -24.17 -19.59 -20.67
C PRO A 530 -22.66 -19.40 -20.86
N SER A 531 -21.98 -18.75 -19.91
CA SER A 531 -20.54 -18.46 -19.96
C SER A 531 -19.93 -18.47 -18.55
N LEU A 532 -20.33 -19.44 -17.72
CA LEU A 532 -19.90 -19.51 -16.32
C LEU A 532 -18.49 -20.08 -16.19
N SER A 533 -17.62 -19.36 -15.49
CA SER A 533 -16.21 -19.71 -15.30
C SER A 533 -15.77 -19.46 -13.85
N GLY A 534 -15.12 -20.44 -13.23
CA GLY A 534 -14.66 -20.33 -11.84
C GLY A 534 -15.74 -20.67 -10.81
N VAL A 535 -15.31 -20.79 -9.55
CA VAL A 535 -16.14 -21.31 -8.44
C VAL A 535 -16.98 -20.24 -7.74
N ASP A 536 -16.85 -18.97 -8.11
CA ASP A 536 -17.39 -17.83 -7.36
C ASP A 536 -18.88 -17.56 -7.60
N ASN A 537 -19.50 -18.35 -8.50
CA ASN A 537 -20.92 -18.29 -8.82
C ASN A 537 -21.70 -19.25 -7.91
N LYS A 538 -22.27 -18.74 -6.82
CA LYS A 538 -22.83 -19.54 -5.72
C LYS A 538 -24.14 -19.00 -5.17
N ILE A 539 -25.01 -19.89 -4.71
CA ILE A 539 -26.16 -19.59 -3.83
C ILE A 539 -25.82 -20.09 -2.42
N TYR A 540 -26.11 -19.27 -1.42
CA TYR A 540 -25.84 -19.53 0.00
C TYR A 540 -27.16 -19.65 0.77
N ALA A 541 -27.36 -20.82 1.39
CA ALA A 541 -28.44 -21.11 2.33
C ALA A 541 -27.86 -21.72 3.62
N GLY A 542 -26.71 -21.22 4.10
CA GLY A 542 -25.95 -21.80 5.20
C GLY A 542 -26.28 -21.23 6.59
N GLY A 543 -25.66 -21.76 7.65
CA GLY A 543 -25.87 -21.30 9.03
C GLY A 543 -25.48 -19.83 9.28
N GLY A 544 -24.62 -19.25 8.45
CA GLY A 544 -24.33 -17.81 8.42
C GLY A 544 -25.30 -16.97 7.58
N TYR A 545 -26.09 -17.58 6.70
CA TYR A 545 -26.96 -16.93 5.72
C TYR A 545 -28.26 -17.73 5.53
N LEU A 546 -29.25 -17.46 6.38
CA LEU A 546 -30.51 -18.23 6.45
C LEU A 546 -31.29 -18.21 5.12
N GLY A 547 -31.18 -19.29 4.34
CA GLY A 547 -32.00 -19.54 3.17
C GLY A 547 -33.42 -19.95 3.56
N ARG A 548 -34.43 -19.34 2.96
CA ARG A 548 -35.85 -19.56 3.28
C ARG A 548 -36.74 -19.48 2.05
N TRP A 549 -37.80 -20.28 2.01
CA TRP A 549 -38.78 -20.30 0.93
C TRP A 549 -40.20 -20.19 1.50
N LEU A 550 -40.80 -19.00 1.35
CA LEU A 550 -42.21 -18.78 1.65
C LEU A 550 -43.05 -18.91 0.38
N MET A 551 -44.09 -19.74 0.43
CA MET A 551 -45.08 -19.91 -0.63
C MET A 551 -46.47 -20.01 0.01
N ALA A 552 -47.43 -19.19 -0.43
CA ALA A 552 -48.74 -19.11 0.19
C ALA A 552 -49.85 -18.95 -0.85
N ASN A 553 -50.87 -19.80 -0.78
CA ASN A 553 -52.10 -19.63 -1.55
C ASN A 553 -53.05 -18.69 -0.79
N ILE A 554 -53.46 -17.60 -1.43
CA ILE A 554 -54.29 -16.53 -0.84
C ILE A 554 -55.72 -16.51 -1.42
N GLY A 555 -56.10 -17.52 -2.23
CA GLY A 555 -57.36 -17.58 -2.99
C GLY A 555 -57.48 -16.54 -4.09
#